data_AF-A0A0R1RF87-F1
#
_entry.id   AF-A0A0R1RF87-F1
#
_cell.length_a   1.000
_cell.length_b   1.000
_cell.length_c   1.000
_cell.angle_alpha   90.00
_cell.angle_beta   90.00
_cell.angle_gamma   90.00
#
_symmetry.space_group_name_H-M   'P 1'
#
loop_
_entity.id
_entity.type
_entity.pdbx_description
1 polymer ?
#
loop_
_entity_poly.entity_id
_entity_poly.type
_entity_poly.pdbx_seq_one_letter_code
_entity_poly.pdbx_strand_id
1 'polypeptide(L)'
;MNRDDIFARLGSLLSQMKWVNRLQLLFDFLMFYGAWQVFFGAQPAMLFGVAMPRTNAAMVTFLFAMISWSFSAIRSNYRRQGLMLISTLKGKTLSEEETNVIRQFK
;
A
#
# COMPACT_ATOMS: atom_id res chain seq x y z
N MET A 1 21.85 -20.51 2.43
CA MET A 1 21.32 -19.19 2.01
C MET A 1 22.42 -18.19 2.20
N ASN A 2 22.90 -17.57 1.12
CA ASN A 2 24.02 -16.64 1.21
C ASN A 2 23.52 -15.25 1.66
N ARG A 3 24.41 -14.41 2.20
CA ARG A 3 24.04 -13.06 2.68
C ARG A 3 23.45 -12.21 1.55
N ASP A 4 24.02 -12.33 0.35
CA ASP A 4 23.60 -11.58 -0.84
C ASP A 4 22.17 -11.96 -1.29
N ASP A 5 21.79 -13.24 -1.15
CA ASP A 5 20.43 -13.71 -1.47
C ASP A 5 19.37 -13.08 -0.54
N ILE A 6 19.73 -12.87 0.72
CA ILE A 6 18.83 -12.28 1.73
C ILE A 6 18.62 -10.80 1.41
N PHE A 7 19.68 -10.08 1.05
CA PHE A 7 19.57 -8.66 0.68
C PHE A 7 18.88 -8.45 -0.67
N ALA A 8 19.08 -9.33 -1.65
CA ALA A 8 18.32 -9.30 -2.90
C ALA A 8 16.81 -9.47 -2.65
N ARG A 9 16.43 -10.39 -1.76
CA ARG A 9 15.02 -10.58 -1.35
C ARG A 9 14.47 -9.39 -0.58
N LEU A 10 15.23 -8.82 0.36
CA LEU A 10 14.83 -7.61 1.08
C LEU A 10 14.64 -6.41 0.13
N GLY A 11 15.54 -6.23 -0.84
CA GLY A 11 15.42 -5.21 -1.87
C GLY A 11 14.17 -5.37 -2.73
N SER A 12 13.86 -6.61 -3.15
CA SER A 12 12.63 -6.92 -3.88
C SER A 12 11.38 -6.63 -3.05
N LEU A 13 11.36 -7.03 -1.77
CA LEU A 13 10.26 -6.73 -0.83
C LEU A 13 10.07 -5.22 -0.64
N LEU A 14 11.15 -4.44 -0.54
CA LEU A 14 11.08 -2.98 -0.46
C LEU A 14 10.48 -2.37 -1.72
N SER A 15 10.91 -2.84 -2.90
CA SER A 15 10.36 -2.39 -4.18
C SER A 15 8.85 -2.66 -4.25
N GLN A 16 8.43 -3.86 -3.86
CA GLN A 16 7.01 -4.24 -3.78
C GLN A 16 6.23 -3.36 -2.79
N MET A 17 6.77 -3.11 -1.60
CA MET A 17 6.16 -2.21 -0.61
C MET A 17 6.00 -0.78 -1.13
N LYS A 18 7.02 -0.23 -1.80
CA LYS A 18 6.94 1.10 -2.44
C LYS A 18 5.89 1.14 -3.53
N TRP A 19 5.76 0.07 -4.31
CA TRP A 19 4.75 -0.05 -5.36
C TRP A 19 3.33 -0.07 -4.77
N VAL A 20 3.10 -0.89 -3.75
CA VAL A 20 1.82 -0.94 -3.01
C VAL A 20 1.49 0.40 -2.37
N ASN A 21 2.47 1.12 -1.82
CA ASN A 21 2.22 2.45 -1.25
C ASN A 21 1.77 3.47 -2.31
N ARG A 22 2.34 3.43 -3.52
CA ARG A 22 1.91 4.28 -4.64
C ARG A 22 0.50 3.95 -5.11
N LEU A 23 0.15 2.66 -5.23
CA LEU A 23 -1.21 2.24 -5.52
C LEU A 23 -2.17 2.71 -4.44
N GLN A 24 -1.83 2.51 -3.17
CA GLN A 24 -2.72 2.90 -2.08
C GLN A 24 -2.99 4.41 -2.10
N LEU A 25 -1.97 5.24 -2.36
CA LEU A 25 -2.15 6.68 -2.49
C LEU A 25 -3.12 7.05 -3.64
N LEU A 26 -3.04 6.36 -4.77
CA LEU A 26 -3.99 6.53 -5.87
C LEU A 26 -5.42 6.19 -5.43
N PHE A 27 -5.61 5.04 -4.78
CA PHE A 27 -6.94 4.61 -4.34
C PHE A 27 -7.50 5.46 -3.19
N ASP A 28 -6.65 5.96 -2.29
CA ASP A 28 -7.03 6.90 -1.24
C ASP A 28 -7.52 8.22 -1.86
N PHE A 29 -6.86 8.70 -2.91
CA PHE A 29 -7.31 9.87 -3.66
C PHE A 29 -8.65 9.63 -4.36
N LEU A 30 -8.83 8.47 -5.02
CA LEU A 30 -10.10 8.11 -5.66
C LEU A 30 -11.24 7.99 -4.64
N MET A 31 -10.95 7.41 -3.46
CA MET A 31 -11.89 7.31 -2.35
C MET A 31 -12.28 8.70 -1.84
N PHE A 32 -11.31 9.59 -1.62
CA PHE A 32 -11.59 10.95 -1.16
C PHE A 32 -12.41 11.75 -2.17
N TYR A 33 -12.06 11.67 -3.46
CA TYR A 33 -12.82 12.27 -4.54
C TYR A 33 -14.25 11.72 -4.62
N GLY A 34 -14.42 10.40 -4.52
CA GLY A 34 -15.72 9.76 -4.51
C GLY A 34 -16.57 10.17 -3.33
N ALA A 35 -16.00 10.19 -2.12
CA ALA A 35 -16.66 10.67 -0.91
C ALA A 35 -17.08 12.14 -1.07
N TRP A 36 -16.21 12.99 -1.62
CA TRP A 36 -16.53 14.39 -1.89
C TRP A 36 -17.75 14.54 -2.80
N GLN A 37 -17.79 13.81 -3.92
CA GLN A 37 -18.93 13.82 -4.85
C GLN A 37 -20.20 13.26 -4.22
N VAL A 38 -20.09 12.23 -3.38
CA VAL A 38 -21.25 11.63 -2.70
C VAL A 38 -21.86 12.60 -1.68
N PHE A 39 -21.04 13.24 -0.83
CA PHE A 39 -21.53 14.10 0.26
C PHE A 39 -21.88 15.51 -0.20
N PHE A 40 -21.05 16.11 -1.06
CA PHE A 40 -21.13 17.53 -1.44
C PHE A 40 -21.51 17.77 -2.91
N GLY A 41 -21.56 16.72 -3.74
CA GLY A 41 -21.91 16.85 -5.15
C GLY A 41 -23.39 17.12 -5.39
N ALA A 42 -23.68 17.76 -6.54
CA ALA A 42 -25.03 17.92 -7.07
C ALA A 42 -25.65 16.54 -7.42
N GLN A 43 -26.98 16.47 -7.54
CA GLN A 43 -27.63 15.28 -8.07
C GLN A 43 -27.98 15.48 -9.55
N PRO A 44 -27.63 14.52 -10.43
CA PRO A 44 -26.90 13.27 -10.17
C PRO A 44 -25.41 13.51 -9.87
N ALA A 45 -24.82 12.64 -9.04
CA ALA A 45 -23.41 12.73 -8.69
C ALA A 45 -22.55 12.40 -9.91
N MET A 46 -21.59 13.26 -10.24
CA MET A 46 -20.64 13.00 -11.32
C MET A 46 -19.38 12.35 -10.76
N LEU A 47 -19.17 11.09 -11.12
CA LEU A 47 -17.94 10.36 -10.81
C LEU A 47 -17.25 10.04 -12.13
N PHE A 48 -16.03 10.57 -12.31
CA PHE A 48 -15.21 10.34 -13.51
C PHE A 48 -15.93 10.66 -14.84
N GLY A 49 -16.75 11.72 -14.85
CA GLY A 49 -17.52 12.12 -16.03
C GLY A 49 -18.79 11.32 -16.28
N VAL A 50 -19.11 10.34 -15.42
CA VAL A 50 -20.35 9.56 -15.49
C VAL A 50 -21.33 10.09 -14.44
N ALA A 51 -22.50 10.52 -14.90
CA ALA A 51 -23.61 10.87 -14.04
C ALA A 51 -24.25 9.60 -13.48
N MET A 52 -24.30 9.48 -12.15
CA MET A 52 -24.88 8.31 -11.50
C MET A 52 -25.70 8.69 -10.26
N PRO A 53 -26.66 7.84 -9.86
CA PRO A 53 -27.36 8.00 -8.60
C PRO A 53 -26.39 8.00 -7.42
N ARG A 54 -26.71 8.77 -6.37
CA ARG A 54 -25.87 8.88 -5.17
C ARG A 54 -25.58 7.53 -4.50
N THR A 55 -26.53 6.58 -4.55
CA THR A 55 -26.36 5.21 -4.06
C THR A 55 -25.25 4.46 -4.81
N ASN A 56 -25.25 4.54 -6.14
CA ASN A 56 -24.22 3.91 -6.97
C ASN A 56 -22.86 4.58 -6.75
N ALA A 57 -22.83 5.91 -6.64
CA ALA A 57 -21.61 6.65 -6.32
C ALA A 57 -21.02 6.27 -4.95
N ALA A 58 -21.88 6.07 -3.94
CA ALA A 58 -21.49 5.60 -2.62
C ALA A 58 -20.92 4.18 -2.67
N MET A 59 -21.54 3.27 -3.43
CA MET A 59 -21.03 1.91 -3.64
C MET A 59 -19.64 1.90 -4.28
N VAL A 60 -19.44 2.69 -5.35
CA VAL A 60 -18.13 2.82 -6.01
C VAL A 60 -17.07 3.36 -5.05
N THR A 61 -17.41 4.39 -4.27
CA THR A 61 -16.53 4.96 -3.24
C THR A 61 -16.16 3.92 -2.18
N PHE A 62 -17.12 3.11 -1.75
CA PHE A 62 -16.90 2.03 -0.79
C PHE A 62 -15.96 0.94 -1.35
N LEU A 63 -16.08 0.60 -2.64
CA LEU A 63 -15.16 -0.33 -3.29
C LEU A 63 -13.71 0.20 -3.28
N PHE A 64 -13.51 1.50 -3.52
CA PHE A 64 -12.16 2.10 -3.40
C PHE A 64 -11.61 2.00 -1.98
N ALA A 65 -12.45 2.22 -0.96
CA ALA A 65 -12.06 2.06 0.44
C ALA A 65 -11.63 0.62 0.76
N MET A 66 -12.38 -0.38 0.28
CA MET A 66 -12.02 -1.80 0.43
C MET A 66 -10.70 -2.15 -0.26
N ILE A 67 -10.46 -1.62 -1.45
CA ILE A 67 -9.20 -1.82 -2.18
C ILE A 67 -8.03 -1.19 -1.41
N SER A 68 -8.18 0.04 -0.90
CA SER A 68 -7.16 0.69 -0.09
C SER A 68 -6.84 -0.11 1.19
N TRP A 69 -7.87 -0.61 1.88
CA TRP A 69 -7.68 -1.46 3.05
C TRP A 69 -6.92 -2.75 2.69
N SER A 70 -7.24 -3.37 1.56
CA SER A 70 -6.55 -4.56 1.07
C SER A 70 -5.05 -4.30 0.83
N PHE A 71 -4.69 -3.14 0.27
CA PHE A 71 -3.28 -2.74 0.13
C PHE A 71 -2.58 -2.54 1.46
N SER A 72 -3.27 -1.99 2.46
CA SER A 72 -2.74 -1.86 3.82
C SER A 72 -2.43 -3.23 4.44
N ALA A 73 -3.31 -4.22 4.24
CA ALA A 73 -3.08 -5.59 4.67
C ALA A 73 -1.90 -6.25 3.94
N ILE A 74 -1.79 -6.10 2.61
CA ILE A 74 -0.67 -6.61 1.83
C ILE A 74 0.66 -6.03 2.31
N ARG A 75 0.70 -4.71 2.56
CA ARG A 75 1.90 -4.03 3.07
C ARG A 75 2.31 -4.54 4.44
N SER A 76 1.34 -4.77 5.33
CA SER A 76 1.58 -5.39 6.64
C SER A 76 2.19 -6.78 6.50
N ASN A 77 1.72 -7.58 5.54
CA ASN A 77 2.29 -8.88 5.26
C ASN A 77 3.74 -8.79 4.74
N TYR A 78 4.04 -7.87 3.82
CA TYR A 78 5.42 -7.65 3.37
C TYR A 78 6.35 -7.19 4.48
N ARG A 79 5.88 -6.33 5.40
CA ARG A 79 6.63 -5.96 6.61
C ARG A 79 6.95 -7.17 7.47
N ARG A 80 5.97 -8.04 7.74
CA ARG A 80 6.18 -9.27 8.52
C ARG A 80 7.20 -10.21 7.88
N GLN A 81 7.12 -10.40 6.56
CA GLN A 81 8.09 -11.21 5.82
C GLN A 81 9.51 -10.62 5.88
N GLY A 82 9.64 -9.30 5.71
CA GLY A 82 10.91 -8.59 5.87
C GLY A 82 11.48 -8.75 7.28
N LEU A 83 10.67 -8.58 8.32
CA LEU A 83 11.09 -8.77 9.71
C LEU A 83 11.53 -10.22 10.00
N MET A 84 10.84 -11.23 9.43
CA MET A 84 11.29 -12.62 9.53
C MET A 84 12.66 -12.83 8.85
N LEU A 85 12.88 -12.29 7.65
CA LEU A 85 14.19 -12.32 6.98
C LEU A 85 15.29 -11.59 7.78
N ILE A 86 14.95 -10.50 8.47
CA ILE A 86 15.91 -9.76 9.30
C ILE A 86 16.26 -10.55 10.56
N SER A 87 15.29 -11.29 11.12
CA SER A 87 15.53 -12.13 12.29
C SER A 87 16.54 -13.25 12.04
N THR A 88 16.65 -13.76 10.80
CA THR A 88 17.67 -14.76 10.42
C THR A 88 19.06 -14.17 10.19
N LEU A 89 19.19 -12.86 10.10
CA LEU A 89 20.47 -12.13 10.03
C LEU A 89 21.01 -11.70 11.41
N LYS A 90 20.23 -11.86 12.50
CA LYS A 90 20.67 -11.53 13.86
C LYS A 90 21.94 -12.30 14.21
N GLY A 91 23.02 -11.57 14.49
CA GLY A 91 24.34 -12.13 14.85
C GLY A 91 25.43 -11.95 13.77
N LYS A 92 25.09 -11.45 12.58
CA LYS A 92 26.08 -11.05 11.56
C LYS A 92 26.38 -9.55 11.64
N THR A 93 27.64 -9.17 11.43
CA THR A 93 28.05 -7.77 11.25
C THR A 93 27.41 -7.22 9.97
N LEU A 94 26.50 -6.26 10.13
CA LEU A 94 25.77 -5.62 9.04
C LEU A 94 26.48 -4.32 8.64
N SER A 95 26.56 -4.07 7.34
CA SER A 95 26.98 -2.80 6.76
C SER A 95 25.97 -1.68 7.07
N GLU A 96 26.37 -0.42 6.97
CA GLU A 96 25.47 0.74 7.10
C GLU A 96 24.34 0.71 6.06
N GLU A 97 24.62 0.28 4.82
CA GLU A 97 23.61 0.13 3.77
C GLU A 97 22.54 -0.90 4.15
N GLU A 98 22.97 -2.01 4.72
CA GLU A 98 22.10 -3.11 5.17
C GLU A 98 21.24 -2.68 6.37
N THR A 99 21.80 -1.84 7.23
CA THR A 99 21.09 -1.25 8.37
C THR A 99 20.01 -0.26 7.91
N ASN A 100 20.27 0.51 6.85
CA ASN A 100 19.28 1.40 6.24
C ASN A 100 18.13 0.63 5.56
N VAL A 101 18.41 -0.50 4.92
CA VAL A 101 17.38 -1.41 4.39
C VAL A 101 16.49 -1.93 5.51
N ILE A 102 17.07 -2.36 6.64
CA ILE A 102 16.33 -2.83 7.83
C ILE A 102 15.42 -1.74 8.41
N ARG A 103 15.89 -0.48 8.46
CA ARG A 103 15.10 0.65 8.96
C ARG A 103 13.82 0.89 8.17
N GLN A 104 13.78 0.55 6.88
CA GLN A 104 12.59 0.71 6.04
C GLN A 104 11.46 -0.30 6.38
N PHE A 105 11.79 -1.37 7.11
CA PHE A 105 10.82 -2.38 7.57
C PHE A 105 10.34 -2.19 9.01
N LYS A 106 10.96 -1.29 9.79
CA LYS A 106 10.43 -0.82 11.07
C LYS A 106 9.26 0.15 10.84
#